data_AF-A9KS39-F1
#
_entry.id   AF-A9KS39-F1
#
_cell.length_a   1.000
_cell.length_b   1.000
_cell.length_c   1.000
_cell.angle_alpha   90.00
_cell.angle_beta   90.00
_cell.angle_gamma   90.00
#
_symmetry.space_group_name_H-M   'P 1'
#
loop_
_entity.id
_entity.type
_entity.pdbx_description
1 polymer ?
#
loop_
_entity_poly.entity_id
_entity_poly.type
_entity_poly.pdbx_seq_one_letter_code
_entity_poly.pdbx_strand_id
1 'polypeptide(L)'
;MAFCTSCGKPIEKTAKFCIHCGEVNKAYENGSAAVMKQTQDKPVEEKKSNEGSYIHPPVNKIKTMDAIKATMPFIIVKGIVQLIVTLVMIVMAIIGIVIITQTGESGVIVVLILGAAFFGIIKFAKRYVLYMIKVAYIAALTSYIKTGESPKVQGYSGVLAYGTNLVKDNFGTANVGFVADALISGAVQQICKFLFKIGDLLSFIPGLKNVIDILTYIISVALNFIDEAILSYIFFHQEEKNSWKKACDAIVYYGQSWKGMFKGAAKVAFSIWGARIVSFFIFMLIGKSFAPTAVAVIISFLLVYALEAIFVEPYMVVVMTKQYYASIENQPLKSDLYAKFTKCSRKFKKLMEKSENEEVPVAA
;
A
#
# COMPACT_ATOMS: atom_id res chain seq x y z
N MET A 1 6.42 7.39 -38.53
CA MET A 1 6.81 7.69 -37.13
C MET A 1 7.02 9.20 -37.00
N ALA A 2 6.76 9.77 -35.83
CA ALA A 2 7.10 11.17 -35.53
C ALA A 2 8.40 11.19 -34.70
N PHE A 3 9.07 12.34 -34.62
CA PHE A 3 10.23 12.54 -33.75
C PHE A 3 9.92 13.66 -32.77
N CYS A 4 10.33 13.47 -31.51
CA CYS A 4 10.16 14.50 -30.50
C CYS A 4 11.03 15.72 -30.83
N THR A 5 10.42 16.90 -30.87
CA THR A 5 11.12 18.15 -31.20
C THR A 5 12.09 18.61 -30.12
N SER A 6 12.00 18.06 -28.92
CA SER A 6 12.83 18.41 -27.76
C SER A 6 14.05 17.48 -27.63
N CYS A 7 13.84 16.17 -27.71
CA CYS A 7 14.91 15.19 -27.49
C CYS A 7 15.34 14.38 -28.73
N GLY A 8 14.74 14.62 -29.90
CA GLY A 8 15.10 13.98 -31.18
C GLY A 8 14.80 12.49 -31.29
N LYS A 9 14.20 11.86 -30.27
CA LYS A 9 13.90 10.42 -30.27
C LYS A 9 12.56 10.13 -30.97
N PRO A 10 12.42 8.94 -31.59
CA PRO A 10 11.17 8.53 -32.22
C PRO A 10 10.02 8.47 -31.21
N ILE A 11 8.83 8.89 -31.65
CA ILE A 11 7.59 8.91 -30.87
C ILE A 11 6.41 8.44 -31.74
N GLU A 12 5.47 7.72 -31.14
CA GLU A 12 4.21 7.34 -31.78
C GLU A 12 3.34 8.58 -32.05
N LYS A 13 2.65 8.60 -33.20
CA LYS A 13 1.85 9.77 -33.62
C LYS A 13 0.62 10.01 -32.73
N THR A 14 0.11 8.97 -32.08
CA THR A 14 -1.05 8.99 -31.17
C THR A 14 -0.67 9.26 -29.71
N ALA A 15 0.62 9.17 -29.36
CA ALA A 15 1.08 9.43 -28.02
C ALA A 15 1.02 10.93 -27.71
N LYS A 16 0.33 11.31 -26.64
CA LYS A 16 0.16 12.71 -26.21
C LYS A 16 1.47 13.34 -25.71
N PHE A 17 2.40 12.52 -25.20
CA PHE A 17 3.68 12.97 -24.65
C PHE A 17 4.84 12.06 -25.08
N CYS A 18 6.04 12.62 -25.17
CA CYS A 18 7.26 11.87 -25.44
C CYS A 18 7.68 11.06 -24.20
N ILE A 19 7.77 9.74 -24.35
CA ILE A 19 8.19 8.83 -23.29
C ILE A 19 9.61 9.06 -22.78
N HIS A 20 10.46 9.72 -23.58
CA HIS A 20 11.87 9.92 -23.24
C HIS A 20 12.20 11.25 -22.56
N CYS A 21 11.37 12.28 -22.75
CA CYS A 21 11.64 13.60 -22.19
C CYS A 21 10.40 14.31 -21.60
N GLY A 22 9.20 13.75 -21.80
CA GLY A 22 7.95 14.31 -21.28
C GLY A 22 7.36 15.49 -22.07
N GLU A 23 7.99 15.89 -23.18
CA GLU A 23 7.48 16.98 -24.03
C GLU A 23 6.16 16.59 -24.73
N VAL A 24 5.26 17.56 -24.92
CA VAL A 24 3.99 17.36 -25.63
C VAL A 24 4.24 17.04 -27.11
N ASN A 25 3.52 16.05 -27.64
CA ASN A 25 3.62 15.69 -29.04
C ASN A 25 2.81 16.67 -29.90
N LYS A 26 3.49 17.61 -30.58
CA LYS A 26 2.84 18.59 -31.47
C LYS A 26 2.05 17.96 -32.62
N ALA A 27 2.39 16.73 -33.04
CA ALA A 27 1.62 16.02 -34.06
C ALA A 27 0.23 15.60 -33.57
N TYR A 28 0.09 15.30 -32.27
CA TYR A 28 -1.18 15.01 -31.62
C TYR A 28 -2.04 16.28 -31.48
N GLU A 29 -1.43 17.42 -31.14
CA GLU A 29 -2.14 18.71 -31.04
C GLU A 29 -2.67 19.20 -32.39
N ASN A 30 -1.87 19.07 -33.46
CA ASN A 30 -2.29 19.47 -34.81
C ASN A 30 -3.40 18.58 -35.37
N GLY A 31 -3.41 17.29 -35.02
CA GLY A 31 -4.50 16.38 -35.37
C GLY A 31 -5.79 16.71 -34.61
N SER A 32 -5.69 17.01 -33.31
CA SER A 32 -6.83 17.42 -32.48
C SER A 32 -7.45 18.75 -32.92
N ALA A 33 -6.62 19.72 -33.32
CA ALA A 33 -7.09 21.02 -33.83
C ALA A 33 -7.78 20.92 -35.21
N ALA A 34 -7.37 19.95 -36.05
CA ALA A 34 -8.01 19.68 -37.33
C ALA A 34 -9.39 19.02 -37.15
N VAL A 35 -9.54 18.14 -36.16
CA VAL A 35 -10.80 17.47 -35.81
C VAL A 35 -11.81 18.46 -35.22
N MET A 36 -11.36 19.43 -34.41
CA MET A 36 -12.24 20.46 -33.81
C MET A 36 -12.78 21.49 -34.81
N LYS A 37 -12.16 21.67 -35.99
CA LYS A 37 -12.65 22.60 -37.02
C LYS A 37 -13.71 22.01 -37.95
N GLN A 38 -13.83 20.68 -38.02
CA GLN A 38 -14.78 20.01 -38.94
C GLN A 38 -16.16 19.73 -38.33
N THR A 39 -16.34 19.92 -37.02
CA THR A 39 -17.56 19.49 -36.29
C THR A 39 -18.62 20.59 -36.10
N GLN A 40 -18.46 21.79 -36.64
CA GLN A 40 -19.43 22.89 -36.46
C GLN A 40 -20.55 22.96 -37.51
N ASP A 41 -20.48 22.23 -38.63
CA ASP A 41 -21.47 22.31 -39.71
C ASP A 41 -21.93 20.91 -40.18
N LYS A 42 -22.95 20.34 -39.51
CA LYS A 42 -24.03 19.48 -40.07
C LYS A 42 -24.69 18.58 -39.00
N PRO A 43 -26.01 18.33 -39.08
CA PRO A 43 -26.67 17.35 -38.23
C PRO A 43 -26.72 15.95 -38.90
N VAL A 44 -26.87 14.93 -38.05
CA VAL A 44 -27.31 13.53 -38.29
C VAL A 44 -26.24 12.42 -38.10
N GLU A 45 -26.57 11.55 -37.14
CA GLU A 45 -26.22 10.14 -36.89
C GLU A 45 -24.76 9.75 -36.63
N GLU A 46 -24.45 9.56 -35.34
CA GLU A 46 -23.20 8.94 -34.89
C GLU A 46 -23.50 7.64 -34.13
N LYS A 47 -23.11 6.52 -34.73
CA LYS A 47 -22.97 5.22 -34.05
C LYS A 47 -22.00 5.40 -32.88
N LYS A 48 -22.51 5.25 -31.65
CA LYS A 48 -21.70 5.22 -30.43
C LYS A 48 -20.74 4.03 -30.46
N SER A 49 -19.49 4.28 -30.85
CA SER A 49 -18.36 3.46 -30.41
C SER A 49 -18.04 3.82 -28.96
N ASN A 50 -18.11 2.82 -28.08
CA ASN A 50 -17.84 2.90 -26.65
C ASN A 50 -16.44 3.46 -26.34
N GLU A 51 -16.34 4.76 -26.11
CA GLU A 51 -15.36 5.30 -25.16
C GLU A 51 -15.94 5.13 -23.76
N GLY A 52 -15.54 4.05 -23.10
CA GLY A 52 -15.85 3.78 -21.70
C GLY A 52 -15.14 4.78 -20.80
N SER A 53 -15.70 5.98 -20.69
CA SER A 53 -15.55 6.87 -19.54
C SER A 53 -16.01 6.09 -18.30
N TYR A 54 -15.07 5.45 -17.59
CA TYR A 54 -15.37 4.90 -16.27
C TYR A 54 -15.53 6.07 -15.32
N ILE A 55 -16.75 6.55 -15.17
CA ILE A 55 -17.17 7.47 -14.11
C ILE A 55 -16.89 6.74 -12.79
N HIS A 56 -15.76 7.05 -12.15
CA HIS A 56 -15.47 6.55 -10.81
C HIS A 56 -16.58 7.06 -9.87
N PRO A 57 -17.23 6.21 -9.06
CA PRO A 57 -18.04 6.73 -7.97
C PRO A 57 -17.11 7.57 -7.09
N PRO A 58 -17.50 8.80 -6.68
CA PRO A 58 -16.64 9.65 -5.88
C PRO A 58 -16.29 8.89 -4.59
N VAL A 59 -15.01 8.56 -4.40
CA VAL A 59 -14.53 7.65 -3.35
C VAL A 59 -14.90 8.13 -1.94
N ASN A 60 -15.15 9.44 -1.82
CA ASN A 60 -15.74 10.10 -0.67
C ASN A 60 -17.06 9.45 -0.17
N LYS A 61 -17.93 8.98 -1.07
CA LYS A 61 -19.26 8.46 -0.71
C LYS A 61 -19.25 7.04 -0.12
N ILE A 62 -18.15 6.31 -0.25
CA ILE A 62 -18.06 4.93 0.25
C ILE A 62 -17.95 4.97 1.77
N LYS A 63 -18.86 4.33 2.51
CA LYS A 63 -18.73 4.21 3.96
C LYS A 63 -17.66 3.16 4.30
N THR A 64 -16.78 3.48 5.26
CA THR A 64 -15.69 2.58 5.66
C THR A 64 -16.21 1.23 6.16
N MET A 65 -17.33 1.23 6.89
CA MET A 65 -17.94 -0.02 7.38
C MET A 65 -18.50 -0.89 6.26
N ASP A 66 -19.02 -0.29 5.19
CA ASP A 66 -19.58 -1.05 4.07
C ASP A 66 -18.46 -1.72 3.26
N ALA A 67 -17.32 -1.03 3.08
CA ALA A 67 -16.12 -1.62 2.50
C ALA A 67 -15.56 -2.78 3.33
N ILE A 68 -15.52 -2.66 4.66
CA ILE A 68 -15.09 -3.74 5.56
C ILE A 68 -16.05 -4.93 5.45
N LYS A 69 -17.36 -4.69 5.42
CA LYS A 69 -18.36 -5.76 5.25
C LYS A 69 -18.23 -6.46 3.91
N ALA A 70 -18.04 -5.71 2.82
CA ALA A 70 -17.88 -6.27 1.49
C ALA A 70 -16.63 -7.14 1.36
N THR A 71 -15.55 -6.77 2.04
CA THR A 71 -14.25 -7.48 2.00
C THR A 71 -14.06 -8.46 3.16
N MET A 72 -15.10 -8.70 3.96
CA MET A 72 -15.06 -9.54 5.16
C MET A 72 -14.48 -10.94 4.94
N PRO A 73 -14.79 -11.68 3.84
CA PRO A 73 -14.20 -13.01 3.63
C PRO A 73 -12.66 -13.00 3.64
N PHE A 74 -12.06 -11.96 3.06
CA PHE A 74 -10.61 -11.78 3.02
C PHE A 74 -10.05 -11.40 4.40
N ILE A 75 -10.75 -10.52 5.12
CA ILE A 75 -10.40 -10.12 6.48
C ILE A 75 -10.45 -11.31 7.43
N ILE A 76 -11.46 -12.18 7.33
CA ILE A 76 -11.59 -13.39 8.14
C ILE A 76 -10.42 -14.33 7.88
N VAL A 77 -10.08 -14.61 6.61
CA VAL A 77 -8.95 -15.48 6.27
C VAL A 77 -7.64 -14.91 6.81
N LYS A 78 -7.38 -13.61 6.60
CA LYS A 78 -6.24 -12.92 7.18
C LYS A 78 -6.22 -13.06 8.71
N GLY A 79 -7.38 -12.86 9.34
CA GLY A 79 -7.55 -12.89 10.78
C GLY A 79 -7.29 -14.27 11.39
N ILE A 80 -7.78 -15.34 10.76
CA ILE A 80 -7.53 -16.73 11.17
C ILE A 80 -6.03 -17.04 11.11
N VAL A 81 -5.36 -16.70 10.00
CA VAL A 81 -3.92 -16.95 9.85
C VAL A 81 -3.13 -16.17 10.90
N GLN A 82 -3.51 -14.92 11.15
CA GLN A 82 -2.89 -14.08 12.17
C GLN A 82 -3.13 -14.59 13.60
N LEU A 83 -4.31 -15.13 13.87
CA LEU A 83 -4.65 -15.77 15.14
C LEU A 83 -3.77 -17.00 15.37
N ILE A 84 -3.63 -17.88 14.37
CA ILE A 84 -2.76 -19.06 14.43
C ILE A 84 -1.32 -18.64 14.75
N VAL A 85 -0.78 -17.65 14.03
CA VAL A 85 0.56 -17.12 14.28
C VAL A 85 0.68 -16.62 15.72
N THR A 86 -0.32 -15.91 16.22
CA THR A 86 -0.33 -15.40 17.60
C THR A 86 -0.37 -16.53 18.62
N LEU A 87 -1.18 -17.55 18.41
CA LEU A 87 -1.23 -18.71 19.30
C LEU A 87 0.13 -19.41 19.37
N VAL A 88 0.81 -19.58 18.24
CA VAL A 88 2.18 -20.13 18.24
C VAL A 88 3.15 -19.22 18.99
N MET A 89 3.06 -17.89 18.83
CA MET A 89 3.89 -16.95 19.61
C MET A 89 3.61 -17.03 21.12
N ILE A 90 2.35 -17.21 21.53
CA ILE A 90 1.99 -17.38 22.95
C ILE A 90 2.58 -18.68 23.48
N VAL A 91 2.44 -19.80 22.76
CA VAL A 91 3.04 -21.08 23.15
C VAL A 91 4.56 -20.96 23.28
N MET A 92 5.23 -20.33 22.32
CA MET A 92 6.68 -20.10 22.39
C MET A 92 7.09 -19.19 23.54
N ALA A 93 6.29 -18.16 23.84
CA ALA A 93 6.53 -17.30 25.00
C ALA A 93 6.42 -18.09 26.32
N ILE A 94 5.40 -18.96 26.45
CA ILE A 94 5.22 -19.83 27.62
C ILE A 94 6.40 -20.80 27.75
N ILE A 95 6.82 -21.46 26.67
CA ILE A 95 7.99 -22.34 26.67
C ILE A 95 9.24 -21.56 27.11
N GLY A 96 9.44 -20.35 26.59
CA GLY A 96 10.56 -19.50 26.96
C GLY A 96 10.55 -19.13 28.45
N ILE A 97 9.37 -18.78 28.99
CA ILE A 97 9.20 -18.52 30.43
C ILE A 97 9.58 -19.76 31.24
N VAL A 98 9.09 -20.95 30.86
CA VAL A 98 9.39 -22.22 31.54
C VAL A 98 10.90 -22.48 31.57
N ILE A 99 11.59 -22.34 30.42
CA ILE A 99 13.04 -22.51 30.32
C ILE A 99 13.77 -21.58 31.29
N ILE A 100 13.43 -20.28 31.28
CA ILE A 100 14.07 -19.29 32.16
C ILE A 100 13.83 -19.63 33.63
N THR A 101 12.62 -20.05 34.01
CA THR A 101 12.31 -20.40 35.40
C THR A 101 13.06 -21.63 35.89
N GLN A 102 13.40 -22.58 35.01
CA GLN A 102 14.11 -23.81 35.39
C GLN A 102 15.64 -23.68 35.34
N THR A 103 16.17 -22.82 34.47
CA THR A 103 17.61 -22.75 34.17
C THR A 103 18.26 -21.42 34.55
N GLY A 104 17.48 -20.48 35.08
CA GLY A 104 17.96 -19.17 35.52
C GLY A 104 18.56 -18.35 34.37
N GLU A 105 19.68 -17.67 34.63
CA GLU A 105 20.33 -16.78 33.66
C GLU A 105 20.78 -17.49 32.38
N SER A 106 21.25 -18.74 32.49
CA SER A 106 21.63 -19.56 31.33
C SER A 106 20.45 -19.79 30.36
N GLY A 107 19.23 -19.85 30.89
CA GLY A 107 17.99 -20.00 30.12
C GLY A 107 17.66 -18.79 29.26
N VAL A 108 18.05 -17.59 29.69
CA VAL A 108 17.80 -16.35 28.95
C VAL A 108 18.50 -16.41 27.59
N ILE A 109 19.76 -16.86 27.56
CA ILE A 109 20.54 -16.98 26.32
C ILE A 109 19.87 -17.99 25.38
N VAL A 110 19.45 -19.15 25.90
CA VAL A 110 18.76 -20.19 25.12
C VAL A 110 17.46 -19.64 24.54
N VAL A 111 16.65 -18.93 25.33
CA VAL A 111 15.40 -18.32 24.87
C VAL A 111 15.62 -17.23 23.83
N LEU A 112 16.68 -16.44 23.94
CA LEU A 112 17.02 -15.44 22.92
C LEU A 112 17.40 -16.09 21.60
N ILE A 113 18.20 -17.17 21.62
CA ILE A 113 18.59 -17.92 20.41
C ILE A 113 17.37 -18.56 19.76
N LEU A 114 16.58 -19.32 20.54
CA LEU A 114 15.37 -19.98 20.04
C LEU A 114 14.32 -18.96 19.57
N GLY A 115 14.16 -17.86 20.30
CA GLY A 115 13.28 -16.75 19.96
C GLY A 115 13.69 -16.05 18.66
N ALA A 116 14.99 -15.80 18.46
CA ALA A 116 15.50 -15.22 17.22
C ALA A 116 15.31 -16.17 16.02
N ALA A 117 15.59 -17.47 16.19
CA ALA A 117 15.37 -18.47 15.16
C ALA A 117 13.88 -18.57 14.79
N PHE A 118 13.00 -18.66 15.79
CA PHE A 118 11.55 -18.70 15.60
C PHE A 118 11.03 -17.42 14.93
N PHE A 119 11.50 -16.25 15.35
CA PHE A 119 11.14 -14.98 14.72
C PHE A 119 11.55 -14.94 13.25
N GLY A 120 12.73 -15.48 12.91
CA GLY A 120 13.19 -15.65 11.53
C GLY A 120 12.24 -16.51 10.69
N ILE A 121 11.81 -17.66 11.23
CA ILE A 121 10.87 -18.58 10.57
C ILE A 121 9.52 -17.90 10.35
N ILE A 122 8.96 -17.26 11.39
CA ILE A 122 7.69 -16.54 11.27
C ILE A 122 7.80 -15.41 10.24
N LYS A 123 8.89 -14.64 10.25
CA LYS A 123 9.12 -13.58 9.26
C LYS A 123 9.13 -14.12 7.84
N PHE A 124 9.73 -15.29 7.60
CA PHE A 124 9.72 -15.94 6.31
C PHE A 124 8.33 -16.44 5.91
N ALA A 125 7.61 -17.12 6.81
CA ALA A 125 6.26 -17.61 6.55
C ALA A 125 5.27 -16.47 6.24
N LYS A 126 5.34 -15.38 7.02
CA LYS A 126 4.54 -14.16 6.80
C LYS A 126 4.82 -13.55 5.43
N ARG A 127 6.08 -13.57 4.98
CA ARG A 127 6.46 -13.00 3.69
C ARG A 127 5.73 -13.67 2.54
N TYR A 128 5.41 -14.97 2.61
CA TYR A 128 4.73 -15.67 1.53
C TYR A 128 3.21 -15.65 1.70
N VAL A 129 2.69 -16.23 2.78
CA VAL A 129 1.25 -16.47 2.95
C VAL A 129 0.49 -15.19 3.27
N LEU A 130 0.93 -14.44 4.29
CA LEU A 130 0.22 -13.22 4.69
C LEU A 130 0.29 -12.14 3.63
N TYR A 131 1.38 -12.07 2.86
CA TYR A 131 1.45 -11.14 1.74
C TYR A 131 0.40 -11.47 0.67
N MET A 132 0.29 -12.72 0.22
CA MET A 132 -0.71 -13.06 -0.80
C MET A 132 -2.13 -12.80 -0.32
N ILE A 133 -2.42 -13.07 0.96
CA ILE A 133 -3.71 -12.73 1.57
C ILE A 133 -3.91 -11.21 1.66
N LYS A 134 -2.86 -10.44 2.00
CA LYS A 134 -2.88 -8.96 2.00
C LYS A 134 -3.17 -8.42 0.60
N VAL A 135 -2.51 -8.95 -0.43
CA VAL A 135 -2.76 -8.60 -1.83
C VAL A 135 -4.20 -8.89 -2.23
N ALA A 136 -4.69 -10.10 -1.91
CA ALA A 136 -6.07 -10.50 -2.17
C ALA A 136 -7.09 -9.54 -1.51
N TYR A 137 -6.85 -9.17 -0.26
CA TYR A 137 -7.66 -8.20 0.47
C TYR A 137 -7.65 -6.81 -0.19
N ILE A 138 -6.48 -6.30 -0.58
CA ILE A 138 -6.35 -4.99 -1.24
C ILE A 138 -7.07 -5.00 -2.59
N ALA A 139 -6.98 -6.08 -3.35
CA ALA A 139 -7.67 -6.23 -4.63
C ALA A 139 -9.19 -6.31 -4.47
N ALA A 140 -9.66 -6.99 -3.42
CA ALA A 140 -11.07 -7.02 -3.07
C ALA A 140 -11.60 -5.63 -2.70
N LEU A 141 -10.84 -4.89 -1.88
CA LEU A 141 -11.16 -3.50 -1.55
C LEU A 141 -11.17 -2.61 -2.79
N THR A 142 -10.20 -2.79 -3.68
CA THR A 142 -10.09 -2.02 -4.93
C THR A 142 -11.27 -2.29 -5.86
N SER A 143 -11.66 -3.56 -5.99
CA SER A 143 -12.83 -3.95 -6.77
C SER A 143 -14.10 -3.32 -6.19
N TYR A 144 -14.27 -3.36 -4.87
CA TYR A 144 -15.39 -2.70 -4.20
C TYR A 144 -15.39 -1.18 -4.41
N ILE A 145 -14.22 -0.53 -4.41
CA ILE A 145 -14.11 0.90 -4.74
C ILE A 145 -14.48 1.17 -6.21
N LYS A 146 -14.10 0.28 -7.14
CA LYS A 146 -14.33 0.43 -8.59
C LYS A 146 -15.78 0.14 -8.99
N THR A 147 -16.39 -0.91 -8.44
CA THR A 147 -17.68 -1.44 -8.92
C THR A 147 -18.78 -1.49 -7.85
N GLY A 148 -18.45 -1.26 -6.58
CA GLY A 148 -19.37 -1.48 -5.46
C GLY A 148 -19.52 -2.94 -5.04
N GLU A 149 -18.82 -3.87 -5.69
CA GLU A 149 -18.86 -5.30 -5.38
C GLU A 149 -17.46 -5.85 -5.09
N SER A 150 -17.37 -6.75 -4.11
CA SER A 150 -16.14 -7.48 -3.80
C SER A 150 -16.14 -8.85 -4.50
N PRO A 151 -14.99 -9.36 -4.96
CA PRO A 151 -14.89 -10.70 -5.51
C PRO A 151 -15.39 -11.75 -4.52
N LYS A 152 -16.14 -12.73 -5.03
CA LYS A 152 -16.63 -13.86 -4.25
C LYS A 152 -15.59 -14.96 -4.27
N VAL A 153 -14.81 -15.06 -3.21
CA VAL A 153 -13.85 -16.15 -2.97
C VAL A 153 -14.26 -16.91 -1.71
N GLN A 154 -13.95 -18.20 -1.66
CA GLN A 154 -14.30 -19.05 -0.53
C GLN A 154 -13.04 -19.64 0.13
N GLY A 155 -13.02 -19.55 1.46
CA GLY A 155 -12.01 -20.16 2.30
C GLY A 155 -10.58 -19.63 2.09
N TYR A 156 -9.65 -20.25 2.83
CA TYR A 156 -8.23 -19.90 2.80
C TYR A 156 -7.60 -20.14 1.42
N SER A 157 -7.86 -21.29 0.79
CA SER A 157 -7.27 -21.67 -0.50
C SER A 157 -7.70 -20.73 -1.63
N GLY A 158 -8.98 -20.35 -1.66
CA GLY A 158 -9.49 -19.40 -2.66
C GLY A 158 -8.89 -18.01 -2.53
N VAL A 159 -8.80 -17.48 -1.31
CA VAL A 159 -8.14 -16.17 -1.05
C VAL A 159 -6.66 -16.21 -1.42
N LEU A 160 -5.95 -17.27 -1.04
CA LEU A 160 -4.53 -17.42 -1.33
C LEU A 160 -4.27 -17.53 -2.84
N ALA A 161 -5.06 -18.33 -3.56
CA ALA A 161 -4.97 -18.47 -5.00
C ALA A 161 -5.27 -17.16 -5.72
N TYR A 162 -6.33 -16.45 -5.31
CA TYR A 162 -6.69 -15.15 -5.88
C TYR A 162 -5.55 -14.13 -5.75
N GLY A 163 -4.97 -13.98 -4.55
CA GLY A 163 -3.83 -13.09 -4.34
C GLY A 163 -2.59 -13.51 -5.14
N THR A 164 -2.31 -14.81 -5.19
CA THR A 164 -1.16 -15.36 -5.94
C THR A 164 -1.27 -15.09 -7.43
N ASN A 165 -2.45 -15.31 -8.01
CA ASN A 165 -2.70 -15.07 -9.43
C ASN A 165 -2.56 -13.59 -9.74
N LEU A 166 -3.15 -12.71 -8.93
CA LEU A 166 -3.07 -11.28 -9.16
C LEU A 166 -1.63 -10.75 -9.14
N VAL A 167 -0.78 -11.28 -8.24
CA VAL A 167 0.65 -10.94 -8.23
C VAL A 167 1.35 -11.44 -9.49
N LYS A 168 1.06 -12.67 -9.92
CA LYS A 168 1.65 -13.23 -11.16
C LYS A 168 1.19 -12.46 -12.40
N ASP A 169 -0.08 -12.08 -12.46
CA ASP A 169 -0.64 -11.38 -13.61
C ASP A 169 -0.06 -9.95 -13.74
N ASN A 170 0.24 -9.30 -12.61
CA ASN A 170 0.78 -7.93 -12.62
C ASN A 170 2.32 -7.89 -12.64
N PHE A 171 3.01 -8.87 -12.05
CA PHE A 171 4.48 -8.83 -11.85
C PHE A 171 5.21 -10.07 -12.40
N GLY A 172 4.51 -10.96 -13.11
CA GLY A 172 5.03 -12.21 -13.68
C GLY A 172 5.14 -13.36 -12.67
N THR A 173 5.82 -13.13 -11.54
CA THR A 173 5.98 -14.16 -10.49
C THR A 173 5.76 -13.60 -9.09
N ALA A 174 5.41 -14.48 -8.15
CA ALA A 174 5.27 -14.15 -6.73
C ALA A 174 6.53 -13.47 -6.18
N ASN A 175 7.71 -13.98 -6.54
CA ASN A 175 8.99 -13.44 -6.09
C ASN A 175 9.22 -12.00 -6.56
N VAL A 176 8.84 -11.71 -7.81
CA VAL A 176 8.93 -10.35 -8.38
C VAL A 176 7.92 -9.42 -7.72
N GLY A 177 6.72 -9.90 -7.39
CA GLY A 177 5.75 -9.14 -6.60
C GLY A 177 6.29 -8.67 -5.25
N PHE A 178 6.98 -9.53 -4.50
CA PHE A 178 7.63 -9.12 -3.25
C PHE A 178 8.73 -8.08 -3.47
N VAL A 179 9.45 -8.17 -4.59
CA VAL A 179 10.45 -7.16 -4.96
C VAL A 179 9.74 -5.84 -5.26
N ALA A 180 8.61 -5.88 -5.96
CA ALA A 180 7.81 -4.69 -6.26
C ALA A 180 7.36 -4.01 -4.96
N ASP A 181 6.73 -4.75 -4.05
CA ASP A 181 6.31 -4.25 -2.73
C ASP A 181 7.47 -3.61 -1.96
N ALA A 182 8.59 -4.32 -1.82
CA ALA A 182 9.78 -3.79 -1.12
C ALA A 182 10.41 -2.57 -1.82
N LEU A 183 10.32 -2.48 -3.15
CA LEU A 183 10.76 -1.30 -3.90
C LEU A 183 9.80 -0.14 -3.69
N ILE A 184 8.49 -0.38 -3.69
CA ILE A 184 7.44 0.63 -3.46
C ILE A 184 7.57 1.21 -2.05
N SER A 185 7.50 0.41 -0.99
CA SER A 185 7.62 0.90 0.38
C SER A 185 8.96 1.62 0.59
N GLY A 186 10.04 1.07 0.05
CA GLY A 186 11.37 1.67 0.12
C GLY A 186 11.49 3.01 -0.63
N ALA A 187 10.81 3.14 -1.78
CA ALA A 187 10.79 4.37 -2.56
C ALA A 187 10.05 5.47 -1.82
N VAL A 188 8.84 5.19 -1.33
CA VAL A 188 8.04 6.17 -0.59
C VAL A 188 8.75 6.60 0.69
N GLN A 189 9.35 5.66 1.46
CA GLN A 189 10.13 6.02 2.65
C GLN A 189 11.31 6.94 2.34
N GLN A 190 12.04 6.70 1.25
CA GLN A 190 13.15 7.57 0.84
C GLN A 190 12.67 8.95 0.41
N ILE A 191 11.58 9.01 -0.38
CA ILE A 191 10.98 10.27 -0.82
C ILE A 191 10.45 11.05 0.38
N CYS A 192 9.71 10.41 1.28
CA CYS A 192 9.21 11.05 2.50
C CYS A 192 10.34 11.60 3.35
N LYS A 193 11.40 10.84 3.62
CA LYS A 193 12.57 11.34 4.38
C LYS A 193 13.19 12.58 3.73
N PHE A 194 13.19 12.64 2.40
CA PHE A 194 13.68 13.81 1.67
C PHE A 194 12.71 15.00 1.76
N LEU A 195 11.41 14.80 1.53
CA LEU A 195 10.37 15.83 1.64
C LEU A 195 10.25 16.37 3.07
N PHE A 196 10.44 15.49 4.03
CA PHE A 196 10.30 15.70 5.45
C PHE A 196 11.66 15.60 6.14
N LYS A 197 12.66 16.38 5.70
CA LYS A 197 13.84 16.72 6.55
C LYS A 197 13.40 17.53 7.79
N ILE A 198 12.44 17.00 8.54
CA ILE A 198 11.75 17.58 9.70
C ILE A 198 12.69 17.66 10.89
N GLY A 199 13.72 16.82 10.92
CA GLY A 199 14.76 16.85 11.95
C GLY A 199 15.55 18.16 12.00
N ASP A 200 15.65 18.90 10.89
CA ASP A 200 16.49 20.11 10.82
C ASP A 200 15.69 21.41 10.89
N LEU A 201 14.41 21.41 10.47
CA LEU A 201 13.63 22.66 10.33
C LEU A 201 12.95 23.11 11.63
N LEU A 202 12.69 22.20 12.58
CA LEU A 202 11.92 22.48 13.81
C LEU A 202 12.65 22.10 15.10
N SER A 203 13.81 21.45 15.03
CA SER A 203 14.64 21.11 16.19
C SER A 203 15.31 22.33 16.84
N PHE A 204 15.29 23.49 16.17
CA PHE A 204 15.81 24.75 16.69
C PHE A 204 15.01 25.33 17.87
N ILE A 205 13.75 24.89 18.08
CA ILE A 205 12.91 25.42 19.16
C ILE A 205 12.88 24.43 20.34
N PRO A 206 13.51 24.77 21.48
CA PRO A 206 13.43 23.97 22.69
C PRO A 206 11.96 23.83 23.13
N GLY A 207 11.52 22.61 23.44
CA GLY A 207 10.16 22.32 23.90
C GLY A 207 9.20 21.72 22.85
N LEU A 208 9.57 21.67 21.56
CA LEU A 208 8.74 21.04 20.52
C LEU A 208 8.95 19.54 20.33
N LYS A 209 9.81 18.90 21.13
CA LYS A 209 10.17 17.47 20.98
C LYS A 209 8.93 16.56 20.90
N ASN A 210 7.98 16.73 21.81
CA ASN A 210 6.75 15.92 21.84
C ASN A 210 5.89 16.11 20.57
N VAL A 211 5.85 17.33 20.01
CA VAL A 211 5.12 17.62 18.78
C VAL A 211 5.81 16.96 17.58
N ILE A 212 7.14 17.01 17.53
CA ILE A 212 7.95 16.35 16.50
C ILE A 212 7.77 14.82 16.57
N ASP A 213 7.71 14.25 17.77
CA ASP A 213 7.49 12.80 17.96
C ASP A 213 6.10 12.37 17.47
N ILE A 214 5.05 13.15 17.78
CA ILE A 214 3.70 12.91 17.26
C ILE A 214 3.66 13.02 15.74
N LEU A 215 4.28 14.07 15.18
CA LEU A 215 4.35 14.28 13.73
C LEU A 215 5.08 13.13 13.02
N THR A 216 6.22 12.71 13.59
CA THR A 216 7.01 11.57 13.10
C THR A 216 6.21 10.27 13.15
N TYR A 217 5.42 10.06 14.21
CA TYR A 217 4.52 8.90 14.30
C TYR A 217 3.43 8.93 13.21
N ILE A 218 2.79 10.07 12.99
CA ILE A 218 1.76 10.21 11.93
C ILE A 218 2.38 9.93 10.54
N ILE A 219 3.57 10.44 10.27
CA ILE A 219 4.28 10.15 9.01
C ILE A 219 4.59 8.67 8.90
N SER A 220 5.03 8.02 10.00
CA SER A 220 5.25 6.57 10.02
C SER A 220 3.98 5.80 9.72
N VAL A 221 2.82 6.23 10.23
CA VAL A 221 1.53 5.61 9.91
C VAL A 221 1.21 5.79 8.44
N ALA A 222 1.42 6.97 7.87
CA ALA A 222 1.21 7.20 6.44
C ALA A 222 2.07 6.27 5.59
N LEU A 223 3.33 6.09 5.98
CA LEU A 223 4.32 5.23 5.31
C LEU A 223 4.05 3.73 5.44
N ASN A 224 3.36 3.29 6.50
CA ASN A 224 3.06 1.88 6.73
C ASN A 224 1.88 1.36 5.91
N PHE A 225 1.04 2.27 5.40
CA PHE A 225 -0.19 1.92 4.67
C PHE A 225 -0.20 2.41 3.21
N ILE A 226 0.92 3.00 2.77
CA ILE A 226 1.01 3.61 1.45
C ILE A 226 1.24 2.57 0.35
N ASP A 227 2.01 1.51 0.63
CA ASP A 227 2.19 0.43 -0.32
C ASP A 227 0.87 -0.25 -0.65
N GLU A 228 -0.06 -0.39 0.31
CA GLU A 228 -1.40 -0.91 0.08
C GLU A 228 -2.23 0.00 -0.82
N ALA A 229 -2.15 1.32 -0.62
CA ALA A 229 -2.85 2.27 -1.48
C ALA A 229 -2.25 2.31 -2.89
N ILE A 230 -0.93 2.20 -3.03
CA ILE A 230 -0.25 2.11 -4.33
C ILE A 230 -0.60 0.79 -5.02
N LEU A 231 -0.60 -0.33 -4.29
CA LEU A 231 -0.99 -1.61 -4.84
C LEU A 231 -2.47 -1.61 -5.26
N SER A 232 -3.33 -0.96 -4.48
CA SER A 232 -4.71 -0.70 -4.90
C SER A 232 -4.76 0.06 -6.21
N TYR A 233 -3.96 1.12 -6.39
CA TYR A 233 -3.89 1.88 -7.65
C TYR A 233 -3.49 1.01 -8.84
N ILE A 234 -2.51 0.12 -8.66
CA ILE A 234 -2.05 -0.82 -9.68
C ILE A 234 -3.20 -1.74 -10.15
N PHE A 235 -3.99 -2.26 -9.20
CA PHE A 235 -5.13 -3.12 -9.49
C PHE A 235 -6.34 -2.37 -10.04
N PHE A 236 -6.48 -1.10 -9.67
CA PHE A 236 -7.54 -0.26 -10.17
C PHE A 236 -7.39 -0.01 -11.69
N HIS A 237 -6.15 0.18 -12.14
CA HIS A 237 -5.77 0.39 -13.54
C HIS A 237 -5.27 -0.92 -14.20
N GLN A 238 -5.98 -2.02 -13.98
CA GLN A 238 -5.60 -3.34 -14.51
C GLN A 238 -5.54 -3.41 -16.04
N GLU A 239 -6.26 -2.54 -16.74
CA GLU A 239 -6.24 -2.38 -18.20
C GLU A 239 -4.87 -1.94 -18.75
N GLU A 240 -4.07 -1.22 -17.97
CA GLU A 240 -2.71 -0.86 -18.32
C GLU A 240 -1.76 -2.00 -17.95
N LYS A 241 -1.03 -2.53 -18.95
CA LYS A 241 -0.16 -3.70 -18.78
C LYS A 241 1.10 -3.44 -17.94
N ASN A 242 1.63 -2.20 -17.93
CA ASN A 242 2.90 -1.90 -17.28
C ASN A 242 2.71 -1.59 -15.79
N SER A 243 2.86 -2.61 -14.95
CA SER A 243 2.64 -2.49 -13.49
C SER A 243 3.69 -1.65 -12.79
N TRP A 244 4.92 -1.63 -13.31
CA TRP A 244 5.99 -0.80 -12.76
C TRP A 244 5.72 0.69 -13.00
N LYS A 245 5.18 1.04 -14.17
CA LYS A 245 4.78 2.39 -14.50
C LYS A 245 3.63 2.84 -13.60
N LYS A 246 2.58 2.02 -13.46
CA LYS A 246 1.48 2.27 -12.50
C LYS A 246 2.00 2.53 -11.08
N ALA A 247 2.97 1.75 -10.62
CA ALA A 247 3.59 1.96 -9.31
C ALA A 247 4.31 3.33 -9.22
N CYS A 248 5.06 3.72 -10.25
CA CYS A 248 5.73 5.02 -10.30
C CYS A 248 4.72 6.18 -10.26
N ASP A 249 3.67 6.08 -11.07
CA ASP A 249 2.61 7.09 -11.17
C ASP A 249 1.89 7.25 -9.83
N ALA A 250 1.58 6.13 -9.17
CA ALA A 250 0.95 6.11 -7.86
C ALA A 250 1.83 6.78 -6.77
N ILE A 251 3.14 6.55 -6.80
CA ILE A 251 4.10 7.20 -5.90
C ILE A 251 4.17 8.71 -6.17
N VAL A 252 4.13 9.12 -7.44
CA VAL A 252 4.11 10.55 -7.82
C VAL A 252 2.86 11.23 -7.31
N TYR A 253 1.69 10.61 -7.48
CA TYR A 253 0.43 11.05 -6.92
C TYR A 253 0.47 11.23 -5.40
N TYR A 254 1.08 10.27 -4.69
CA TYR A 254 1.26 10.36 -3.24
C TYR A 254 2.11 11.58 -2.86
N GLY A 255 3.28 11.73 -3.48
CA GLY A 255 4.18 12.84 -3.20
C GLY A 255 3.56 14.20 -3.53
N GLN A 256 2.76 14.29 -4.59
CA GLN A 256 2.00 15.48 -4.95
C GLN A 256 0.92 15.82 -3.92
N SER A 257 0.27 14.80 -3.37
CA SER A 257 -0.93 14.94 -2.52
C SER A 257 -0.66 14.64 -1.04
N TRP A 258 0.60 14.77 -0.60
CA TRP A 258 1.04 14.39 0.75
C TRP A 258 0.25 15.06 1.88
N LYS A 259 -0.19 16.31 1.69
CA LYS A 259 -0.99 17.05 2.68
C LYS A 259 -2.36 16.41 2.89
N GLY A 260 -3.01 15.96 1.81
CA GLY A 260 -4.28 15.24 1.88
C GLY A 260 -4.13 13.91 2.62
N MET A 261 -3.04 13.19 2.32
CA MET A 261 -2.70 11.92 2.96
C MET A 261 -2.44 12.06 4.46
N PHE A 262 -1.83 13.17 4.88
CA PHE A 262 -1.52 13.44 6.28
C PHE A 262 -2.77 13.47 7.17
N LYS A 263 -3.89 14.01 6.67
CA LYS A 263 -5.16 14.05 7.42
C LYS A 263 -5.70 12.65 7.73
N GLY A 264 -5.68 11.75 6.73
CA GLY A 264 -6.07 10.36 6.92
C GLY A 264 -5.14 9.63 7.88
N ALA A 265 -3.83 9.81 7.70
CA ALA A 265 -2.81 9.20 8.56
C ALA A 265 -2.92 9.65 10.02
N ALA A 266 -3.21 10.93 10.27
CA ALA A 266 -3.41 11.45 11.63
C ALA A 266 -4.60 10.78 12.32
N LYS A 267 -5.75 10.69 11.63
CA LYS A 267 -6.94 9.99 12.15
C LYS A 267 -6.62 8.53 12.46
N VAL A 268 -5.92 7.85 11.56
CA VAL A 268 -5.50 6.47 11.75
C VAL A 268 -4.59 6.34 12.96
N ALA A 269 -3.55 7.18 13.07
CA ALA A 269 -2.58 7.19 14.16
C ALA A 269 -3.23 7.23 15.55
N PHE A 270 -4.15 8.18 15.78
CA PHE A 270 -4.88 8.27 17.05
C PHE A 270 -5.78 7.06 17.30
N SER A 271 -6.37 6.50 16.23
CA SER A 271 -7.15 5.26 16.35
C SER A 271 -6.28 4.07 16.77
N ILE A 272 -5.05 3.95 16.25
CA ILE A 272 -4.09 2.91 16.66
C ILE A 272 -3.75 3.06 18.13
N TRP A 273 -3.37 4.27 18.56
CA TRP A 273 -2.98 4.52 19.95
C TRP A 273 -4.12 4.22 20.92
N GLY A 274 -5.32 4.74 20.65
CA GLY A 274 -6.49 4.46 21.48
C GLY A 274 -6.77 2.96 21.56
N ALA A 275 -6.79 2.26 20.42
CA ALA A 275 -7.05 0.83 20.38
C ALA A 275 -5.99 0.04 21.16
N ARG A 276 -4.69 0.34 20.98
CA ARG A 276 -3.59 -0.34 21.68
C ARG A 276 -3.64 -0.14 23.18
N ILE A 277 -3.82 1.10 23.63
CA ILE A 277 -3.84 1.44 25.06
C ILE A 277 -5.03 0.75 25.73
N VAL A 278 -6.24 0.92 25.17
CA VAL A 278 -7.46 0.35 25.74
C VAL A 278 -7.37 -1.19 25.77
N SER A 279 -7.01 -1.82 24.65
CA SER A 279 -6.90 -3.28 24.60
C SER A 279 -5.79 -3.82 25.51
N PHE A 280 -4.66 -3.13 25.64
CA PHE A 280 -3.58 -3.53 26.55
C PHE A 280 -4.08 -3.59 27.99
N PHE A 281 -4.75 -2.54 28.48
CA PHE A 281 -5.25 -2.51 29.86
C PHE A 281 -6.36 -3.55 30.09
N ILE A 282 -7.23 -3.80 29.11
CA ILE A 282 -8.25 -4.85 29.21
C ILE A 282 -7.58 -6.23 29.33
N PHE A 283 -6.65 -6.57 28.44
CA PHE A 283 -5.96 -7.86 28.49
C PHE A 283 -5.08 -8.00 29.72
N MET A 284 -4.48 -6.90 30.20
CA MET A 284 -3.71 -6.89 31.44
C MET A 284 -4.59 -7.16 32.67
N LEU A 285 -5.77 -6.55 32.74
CA LEU A 285 -6.72 -6.76 33.84
C LEU A 285 -7.17 -8.22 33.90
N ILE A 286 -7.52 -8.79 32.75
CA ILE A 286 -7.92 -10.20 32.64
C ILE A 286 -6.72 -11.11 32.96
N GLY A 287 -5.58 -10.88 32.33
CA GLY A 287 -4.40 -11.75 32.42
C GLY A 287 -3.81 -11.85 33.83
N LYS A 288 -3.84 -10.77 34.61
CA LYS A 288 -3.39 -10.78 36.01
C LYS A 288 -4.20 -11.72 36.91
N SER A 289 -5.43 -12.06 36.52
CA SER A 289 -6.28 -12.99 37.27
C SER A 289 -5.85 -14.45 37.11
N PHE A 290 -5.03 -14.75 36.08
CA PHE A 290 -4.66 -16.12 35.71
C PHE A 290 -3.14 -16.37 35.68
N ALA A 291 -2.32 -15.31 35.72
CA ALA A 291 -0.88 -15.43 35.59
C ALA A 291 -0.12 -14.34 36.39
N PRO A 292 1.14 -14.59 36.78
CA PRO A 292 2.00 -13.56 37.36
C PRO A 292 2.12 -12.33 36.46
N THR A 293 2.32 -11.16 37.06
CA THR A 293 2.30 -9.87 36.34
C THR A 293 3.21 -9.86 35.11
N ALA A 294 4.43 -10.38 35.21
CA ALA A 294 5.36 -10.41 34.07
C ALA A 294 4.81 -11.24 32.88
N VAL A 295 4.20 -12.39 33.16
CA VAL A 295 3.58 -13.25 32.15
C VAL A 295 2.34 -12.59 31.56
N ALA A 296 1.50 -11.98 32.40
CA ALA A 296 0.32 -11.24 31.97
C ALA A 296 0.68 -10.08 31.03
N VAL A 297 1.77 -9.35 31.29
CA VAL A 297 2.29 -8.29 30.41
C VAL A 297 2.65 -8.84 29.03
N ILE A 298 3.43 -9.92 28.97
CA ILE A 298 3.89 -10.51 27.70
C ILE A 298 2.67 -10.99 26.89
N ILE A 299 1.76 -11.74 27.50
CA ILE A 299 0.55 -12.24 26.83
C ILE A 299 -0.33 -11.08 26.37
N SER A 300 -0.48 -10.03 27.17
CA SER A 300 -1.27 -8.85 26.80
C SER A 300 -0.70 -8.17 25.55
N PHE A 301 0.61 -7.98 25.45
CA PHE A 301 1.22 -7.43 24.23
C PHE A 301 0.99 -8.32 23.00
N LEU A 302 1.04 -9.65 23.15
CA LEU A 302 0.74 -10.58 22.05
C LEU A 302 -0.73 -10.51 21.63
N LEU A 303 -1.66 -10.37 22.58
CA LEU A 303 -3.08 -10.21 22.28
C LEU A 303 -3.41 -8.85 21.66
N VAL A 304 -2.77 -7.76 22.10
CA VAL A 304 -2.87 -6.45 21.45
C VAL A 304 -2.37 -6.53 20.01
N TYR A 305 -1.22 -7.18 19.79
CA TYR A 305 -0.68 -7.40 18.45
C TYR A 305 -1.64 -8.18 17.54
N ALA A 306 -2.31 -9.21 18.07
CA ALA A 306 -3.32 -9.95 17.33
C ALA A 306 -4.55 -9.09 17.01
N LEU A 307 -5.09 -8.39 18.01
CA LEU A 307 -6.26 -7.52 17.85
C LEU A 307 -5.99 -6.42 16.81
N GLU A 308 -4.80 -5.82 16.86
CA GLU A 308 -4.39 -4.80 15.89
C GLU A 308 -4.37 -5.36 14.47
N ALA A 309 -3.70 -6.49 14.24
CA ALA A 309 -3.57 -7.07 12.91
C ALA A 309 -4.90 -7.64 12.35
N ILE A 310 -5.80 -8.13 13.22
CA ILE A 310 -7.08 -8.72 12.82
C ILE A 310 -8.14 -7.65 12.54
N PHE A 311 -8.25 -6.62 13.39
CA PHE A 311 -9.37 -5.67 13.33
C PHE A 311 -8.94 -4.28 12.92
N VAL A 312 -7.85 -3.79 13.49
CA VAL A 312 -7.48 -2.39 13.31
C VAL A 312 -6.83 -2.21 11.94
N GLU A 313 -5.88 -3.06 11.56
CA GLU A 313 -5.16 -2.97 10.29
C GLU A 313 -6.08 -2.97 9.06
N PRO A 314 -7.10 -3.87 8.92
CA PRO A 314 -8.05 -3.77 7.81
C PRO A 314 -8.77 -2.42 7.74
N TYR A 315 -9.22 -1.90 8.89
CA TYR A 315 -9.82 -0.57 8.96
C TYR A 315 -8.84 0.53 8.48
N MET A 316 -7.58 0.46 8.89
CA MET A 316 -6.55 1.43 8.47
C MET A 316 -6.32 1.39 6.97
N VAL A 317 -6.21 0.20 6.37
CA VAL A 317 -6.06 0.04 4.92
C VAL A 317 -7.23 0.69 4.19
N VAL A 318 -8.48 0.45 4.60
CA VAL A 318 -9.65 1.10 3.97
C VAL A 318 -9.58 2.62 4.07
N VAL A 319 -9.28 3.16 5.26
CA VAL A 319 -9.22 4.62 5.47
C VAL A 319 -8.11 5.25 4.63
N MET A 320 -6.92 4.64 4.60
CA MET A 320 -5.76 5.15 3.88
C MET A 320 -5.92 5.04 2.37
N THR A 321 -6.43 3.92 1.86
CA THR A 321 -6.73 3.75 0.43
C THR A 321 -7.80 4.74 -0.02
N LYS A 322 -8.87 4.93 0.76
CA LYS A 322 -9.88 5.96 0.45
C LYS A 322 -9.30 7.37 0.46
N GLN A 323 -8.49 7.70 1.47
CA GLN A 323 -7.84 9.01 1.54
C GLN A 323 -6.92 9.23 0.34
N TYR A 324 -6.22 8.18 -0.10
CA TYR A 324 -5.37 8.21 -1.28
C TYR A 324 -6.17 8.58 -2.53
N TYR A 325 -7.20 7.81 -2.87
CA TYR A 325 -8.03 8.12 -4.04
C TYR A 325 -8.70 9.50 -3.96
N ALA A 326 -9.25 9.86 -2.80
CA ALA A 326 -9.85 11.18 -2.60
C ALA A 326 -8.84 12.33 -2.74
N SER A 327 -7.55 12.07 -2.50
CA SER A 327 -6.50 13.09 -2.62
C SER A 327 -5.99 13.23 -4.06
N ILE A 328 -6.16 12.21 -4.91
CA ILE A 328 -5.65 12.22 -6.30
C ILE A 328 -6.76 12.47 -7.32
N GLU A 329 -8.02 12.43 -6.90
CA GLU A 329 -9.20 12.67 -7.73
C GLU A 329 -9.07 14.02 -8.47
N ASN A 330 -9.23 13.99 -9.80
CA ASN A 330 -9.10 15.14 -10.71
C ASN A 330 -7.74 15.86 -10.68
N GLN A 331 -6.68 15.24 -10.16
CA GLN A 331 -5.35 15.83 -10.22
C GLN A 331 -4.59 15.32 -11.46
N PRO A 332 -4.05 16.20 -12.31
CA PRO A 332 -3.11 15.78 -13.34
C PRO A 332 -1.78 15.36 -12.71
N LEU A 333 -1.14 14.34 -13.28
CA LEU A 333 0.21 13.92 -12.91
C LEU A 333 1.22 15.02 -13.23
N LYS A 334 1.99 15.43 -12.23
CA LYS A 334 3.11 16.38 -12.40
C LYS A 334 4.36 15.66 -12.88
N SER A 335 4.79 15.94 -14.11
CA SER A 335 5.97 15.32 -14.73
C SER A 335 7.30 15.67 -14.06
N ASP A 336 7.41 16.86 -13.45
CA ASP A 336 8.63 17.32 -12.76
C ASP A 336 8.97 16.48 -11.52
N LEU A 337 7.97 15.86 -10.90
CA LEU A 337 8.14 15.02 -9.71
C LEU A 337 8.87 13.71 -10.02
N TYR A 338 8.72 13.15 -11.22
CA TYR A 338 9.46 11.94 -11.61
C TYR A 338 10.96 12.17 -11.55
N ALA A 339 11.43 13.26 -12.17
CA ALA A 339 12.86 13.60 -12.18
C ALA A 339 13.38 13.89 -10.76
N LYS A 340 12.60 14.58 -9.93
CA LYS A 340 12.95 14.86 -8.53
C LYS A 340 13.04 13.55 -7.72
N PHE A 341 12.05 12.68 -7.81
CA PHE A 341 12.01 11.43 -7.04
C PHE A 341 13.08 10.43 -7.47
N THR A 342 13.41 10.39 -8.76
CA THR A 342 14.55 9.59 -9.27
C THR A 342 15.89 10.05 -8.68
N LYS A 343 16.08 11.35 -8.46
CA LYS A 343 17.29 11.90 -7.82
C LYS A 343 17.35 11.58 -6.33
N CYS A 344 16.20 11.60 -5.65
CA CYS A 344 16.13 11.46 -4.19
C CYS A 344 15.97 10.01 -3.71
N SER A 345 15.49 9.10 -4.55
CA SER A 345 15.23 7.71 -4.19
C SER A 345 15.84 6.73 -5.19
N ARG A 346 16.84 5.98 -4.70
CA ARG A 346 17.44 4.86 -5.43
C ARG A 346 16.41 3.77 -5.75
N LYS A 347 15.41 3.60 -4.89
CA LYS A 347 14.35 2.59 -5.06
C LYS A 347 13.35 3.04 -6.12
N PHE A 348 12.96 4.32 -6.13
CA PHE A 348 12.13 4.89 -7.19
C PHE A 348 12.84 4.83 -8.54
N LYS A 349 14.14 5.16 -8.60
CA LYS A 349 14.94 5.00 -9.82
C LYS A 349 14.88 3.57 -10.37
N LYS A 350 15.02 2.55 -9.51
CA LYS A 350 14.90 1.14 -9.91
C LYS A 350 13.50 0.77 -10.41
N LEU A 351 12.44 1.38 -9.87
CA LEU A 351 11.06 1.18 -10.38
C LEU A 351 10.93 1.77 -11.79
N MET A 352 11.46 2.97 -12.02
CA MET A 352 11.48 3.60 -13.34
C MET A 352 12.27 2.77 -14.36
N GLU A 353 13.47 2.32 -14.01
CA GLU A 353 14.28 1.43 -14.86
C GLU A 353 13.51 0.14 -15.21
N LYS A 354 12.78 -0.45 -14.27
CA LYS A 354 11.94 -1.62 -14.54
C LYS A 354 10.76 -1.30 -15.45
N SER A 355 10.13 -0.13 -15.29
CA SER A 355 9.04 0.31 -16.15
C SER A 355 9.46 0.53 -17.60
N GLU A 356 10.71 0.97 -17.83
CA GLU A 356 11.26 1.18 -19.17
C GLU A 356 11.63 -0.13 -19.87
N ASN A 357 12.01 -1.16 -19.11
CA ASN A 357 12.44 -2.47 -19.62
C ASN A 357 11.30 -3.49 -19.75
N GLU A 358 10.10 -3.18 -19.26
CA GLU A 358 8.94 -4.05 -19.42
C GLU A 358 8.42 -3.90 -20.85
N GLU A 359 8.79 -4.84 -21.72
CA GLU A 359 8.25 -4.95 -23.08
C GLU A 359 6.72 -5.08 -22.96
N VAL A 360 5.98 -4.08 -23.46
CA VAL A 360 4.54 -4.18 -23.61
C VAL A 360 4.30 -5.36 -24.58
N PRO A 361 3.60 -6.44 -24.17
CA PRO A 361 3.29 -7.51 -25.09
C PRO A 361 2.43 -6.92 -26.20
N VAL A 362 3.03 -6.76 -27.38
CA VAL A 362 2.34 -6.46 -28.63
C VAL A 362 1.39 -7.64 -28.81
N ALA A 363 0.09 -7.35 -28.82
CA ALA A 363 -0.91 -8.37 -29.10
C ALA A 363 -0.57 -8.99 -30.47
N ALA A 364 -0.34 -10.31 -30.48
CA ALA A 364 -0.18 -11.10 -31.68
C ALA A 364 -1.53 -11.29 -32.39
#